data_AF-A0A2E6H0Q2-F1
#
_entry.id   AF-A0A2E6H0Q2-F1
#
_cell.length_a   1.000
_cell.length_b   1.000
_cell.length_c   1.000
_cell.angle_alpha   90.00
_cell.angle_beta   90.00
_cell.angle_gamma   90.00
#
_symmetry.space_group_name_H-M   'P 1'
#
loop_
_entity.id
_entity.type
_entity.pdbx_description
1 polymer ?
#
loop_
_entity_poly.entity_id
_entity_poly.type
_entity_poly.pdbx_seq_one_letter_code
_entity_poly.pdbx_strand_id
1 'polypeptide(L)'
;MFNFILLKKIILFFCLGSFLGAGLVNTPRLQLEAENYLFNLIETGQFSLAKKLVELGLPEKVDKKALYAVVNSYKYVKIDKIEDFIDFLSTKKRFSYLFSKEAINSVIKISVDRETYIVQRILKKLIRPIATLKEFDENGFLLTHYAAGNLFTFFENKELEFRYLFSSKSLYKILLNLDVEIDLPDQKYDVTPVMISSYFGDLEAVSFLLNNKVDHKRKISTGFFKEMDALKFALKGKAELESKKNKLYFDGEYFYRRNVKKYERIIELLSKE
;
A
#
# COMPACT_ATOMS: atom_id res chain seq x y z
N MET A 1 0.08 31.87 12.69
CA MET A 1 0.89 32.79 11.84
C MET A 1 2.26 32.16 11.61
N PHE A 2 2.45 31.45 10.50
CA PHE A 2 3.77 30.92 10.14
C PHE A 2 4.61 31.99 9.43
N ASN A 3 5.92 31.91 9.63
CA ASN A 3 6.82 33.05 9.56
C ASN A 3 7.20 33.41 8.11
N PHE A 4 6.66 34.51 7.57
CA PHE A 4 7.05 35.09 6.26
C PHE A 4 8.58 35.28 6.15
N ILE A 5 9.24 35.45 7.30
CA ILE A 5 10.70 35.52 7.46
C ILE A 5 11.38 34.21 7.04
N LEU A 6 10.81 33.05 7.39
CA LEU A 6 11.39 31.75 7.03
C LEU A 6 11.31 31.53 5.52
N LEU A 7 10.16 31.84 4.90
CA LEU A 7 10.00 31.76 3.44
C LEU A 7 10.99 32.69 2.72
N LYS A 8 11.13 33.94 3.20
CA LYS A 8 12.15 34.86 2.66
C LYS A 8 13.55 34.30 2.81
N LYS A 9 13.91 33.73 3.97
CA LYS A 9 15.22 33.10 4.19
C LYS A 9 15.47 31.93 3.23
N ILE A 10 14.49 31.05 3.06
CA ILE A 10 14.58 29.90 2.14
C ILE A 10 14.76 30.38 0.69
N ILE A 11 13.93 31.32 0.24
CA ILE A 11 14.02 31.88 -1.13
C ILE A 11 15.36 32.57 -1.35
N LEU A 12 15.77 33.44 -0.41
CA LEU A 12 17.04 34.17 -0.53
C LEU A 12 18.23 33.20 -0.59
N PHE A 13 18.20 32.15 0.25
CA PHE A 13 19.24 31.14 0.30
C PHE A 13 19.36 30.35 -1.01
N PHE A 14 18.23 29.97 -1.63
CA PHE A 14 18.25 29.26 -2.91
C PHE A 14 18.66 30.14 -4.08
N CYS A 15 18.14 31.37 -4.16
CA CYS A 15 18.53 32.32 -5.20
C CYS A 15 20.04 32.65 -5.14
N LEU A 16 20.60 32.79 -3.94
CA LEU A 16 22.02 33.04 -3.74
C LEU A 16 22.87 31.79 -3.99
N GLY A 17 22.36 30.60 -3.67
CA GLY A 17 23.06 29.33 -3.89
C GLY A 17 23.30 28.98 -5.34
N SER A 18 22.34 29.27 -6.21
CA SER A 18 22.53 29.16 -7.66
C SER A 18 23.60 30.11 -8.20
N PHE A 19 23.89 31.20 -7.49
CA PHE A 19 24.85 32.23 -7.90
C PHE A 19 26.29 31.96 -7.42
N LEU A 20 26.46 31.28 -6.28
CA LEU A 20 27.76 31.13 -5.61
C LEU A 20 28.46 29.77 -5.85
N GLY A 21 27.88 28.91 -6.70
CA GLY A 21 28.41 27.58 -6.98
C GLY A 21 27.98 26.55 -5.92
N ALA A 22 27.63 25.35 -6.39
CA ALA A 22 26.92 24.31 -5.64
C ALA A 22 27.60 23.79 -4.35
N GLY A 23 28.84 24.18 -4.07
CA GLY A 23 29.66 23.61 -2.99
C GLY A 23 29.40 24.15 -1.58
N LEU A 24 28.82 25.34 -1.43
CA LEU A 24 28.70 26.01 -0.12
C LEU A 24 27.29 25.97 0.51
N VAL A 25 26.30 25.47 -0.22
CA VAL A 25 24.87 25.79 0.05
C VAL A 25 24.03 24.57 0.42
N ASN A 26 24.67 23.43 0.68
CA ASN A 26 24.00 22.24 1.21
C ASN A 26 24.23 22.10 2.71
N THR A 27 23.69 23.04 3.51
CA THR A 27 23.60 22.78 4.95
C THR A 27 22.42 21.86 5.21
N PRO A 28 22.62 20.65 5.79
CA PRO A 28 21.53 19.70 6.05
C PRO A 28 20.38 20.31 6.87
N ARG A 29 20.68 21.31 7.70
CA ARG A 29 19.70 22.04 8.50
C ARG A 29 18.71 22.83 7.66
N LEU A 30 19.17 23.59 6.65
CA LEU A 30 18.27 24.39 5.82
C LEU A 30 17.43 23.52 4.89
N GLN A 31 17.98 22.39 4.42
CA GLN A 31 17.19 21.38 3.73
C GLN A 31 16.06 20.84 4.62
N LEU A 32 16.38 20.44 5.87
CA LEU A 32 15.38 19.95 6.82
C LEU A 32 14.31 21.01 7.17
N GLU A 33 14.71 22.27 7.33
CA GLU A 33 13.76 23.36 7.58
C GLU A 33 12.84 23.60 6.37
N ALA A 34 13.36 23.52 5.14
CA ALA A 34 12.56 23.63 3.92
C ALA A 34 11.61 22.43 3.74
N GLU A 35 12.07 21.22 4.04
CA GLU A 35 11.25 19.99 4.05
C GLU A 35 10.09 20.11 5.05
N ASN A 36 10.39 20.46 6.31
CA ASN A 36 9.37 20.64 7.34
C ASN A 36 8.37 21.74 6.97
N TYR A 37 8.85 22.81 6.34
CA TYR A 37 7.98 23.87 5.85
C TYR A 37 7.06 23.37 4.74
N LEU A 38 7.59 22.65 3.75
CA LEU A 38 6.77 22.02 2.71
C LEU A 38 5.73 21.07 3.31
N PHE A 39 6.11 20.21 4.26
CA PHE A 39 5.17 19.28 4.90
C PHE A 39 4.04 20.00 5.60
N ASN A 40 4.32 21.07 6.35
CA ASN A 40 3.30 21.87 7.01
C ASN A 40 2.36 22.55 5.99
N LEU A 41 2.90 23.05 4.87
CA LEU A 41 2.06 23.60 3.79
C LEU A 41 1.14 22.55 3.19
N ILE A 42 1.63 21.33 2.98
CA ILE A 42 0.84 20.21 2.47
C ILE A 42 -0.23 19.82 3.49
N GLU A 43 0.14 19.60 4.75
CA GLU A 43 -0.76 19.16 5.82
C GLU A 43 -1.89 20.17 6.07
N THR A 44 -1.58 21.47 5.95
CA THR A 44 -2.56 22.56 6.07
C THR A 44 -3.29 22.91 4.76
N GLY A 45 -3.03 22.19 3.66
CA GLY A 45 -3.73 22.36 2.39
C GLY A 45 -3.33 23.56 1.55
N GLN A 46 -2.20 24.19 1.85
CA GLN A 46 -1.65 25.32 1.13
C GLN A 46 -0.93 24.88 -0.17
N PHE A 47 -1.60 24.08 -1.00
CA PHE A 47 -1.00 23.43 -2.16
C PHE A 47 -0.46 24.41 -3.20
N SER A 48 -1.05 25.60 -3.36
CA SER A 48 -0.50 26.62 -4.28
C SER A 48 0.92 27.03 -3.89
N LEU A 49 1.19 27.21 -2.59
CA LEU A 49 2.51 27.57 -2.10
C LEU A 49 3.45 26.36 -2.12
N ALA A 50 2.95 25.18 -1.78
CA ALA A 50 3.72 23.94 -1.89
C ALA A 50 4.16 23.67 -3.34
N LYS A 51 3.29 23.88 -4.34
CA LYS A 51 3.62 23.75 -5.77
C LYS A 51 4.77 24.67 -6.16
N LYS A 52 4.71 25.94 -5.75
CA LYS A 52 5.80 26.92 -6.01
C LYS A 52 7.13 26.48 -5.40
N LEU A 53 7.13 25.96 -4.17
CA LEU A 53 8.36 25.44 -3.56
C LEU A 53 8.93 24.26 -4.34
N VAL A 54 8.08 23.31 -4.74
CA VAL A 54 8.49 22.17 -5.56
C VAL A 54 9.06 22.62 -6.91
N GLU A 55 8.48 23.64 -7.55
CA GLU A 55 8.97 24.22 -8.80
C GLU A 55 10.33 24.90 -8.65
N LEU A 56 10.61 25.48 -7.48
CA LEU A 56 11.92 26.02 -7.12
C LEU A 56 12.97 24.92 -6.85
N GLY A 57 12.62 23.64 -7.03
CA GLY A 57 13.49 22.50 -6.81
C GLY A 57 13.63 22.10 -5.34
N LEU A 58 12.71 22.57 -4.50
CA LEU A 58 12.73 22.39 -3.06
C LEU A 58 11.62 21.45 -2.57
N PRO A 59 11.95 20.52 -1.66
CA PRO A 59 13.26 19.94 -1.38
C PRO A 59 13.73 19.03 -2.53
N GLU A 60 15.05 18.78 -2.58
CA GLU A 60 15.68 17.93 -3.59
C GLU A 60 15.16 16.48 -3.52
N LYS A 61 14.72 16.06 -2.33
CA LYS A 61 14.00 14.81 -2.05
C LYS A 61 12.73 15.15 -1.28
N VAL A 62 11.57 14.99 -1.91
CA VAL A 62 10.28 15.08 -1.22
C VAL A 62 9.93 13.68 -0.75
N ASP A 63 10.49 13.23 0.36
CA ASP A 63 10.39 11.82 0.75
C ASP A 63 8.96 11.35 1.14
N LYS A 64 8.89 10.10 1.61
CA LYS A 64 7.75 9.44 2.26
C LYS A 64 6.92 10.32 3.22
N LYS A 65 7.51 11.31 3.88
CA LYS A 65 6.76 12.23 4.78
C LYS A 65 5.83 13.16 4.01
N ALA A 66 6.16 13.53 2.78
CA ALA A 66 5.31 14.42 1.99
C ALA A 66 4.02 13.71 1.59
N LEU A 67 4.14 12.46 1.16
CA LEU A 67 2.97 11.68 0.79
C LEU A 67 2.12 11.37 2.02
N TYR A 68 2.76 11.11 3.17
CA TYR A 68 2.07 11.06 4.46
C TYR A 68 1.34 12.38 4.79
N ALA A 69 1.96 13.53 4.55
CA ALA A 69 1.33 14.83 4.75
C ALA A 69 0.18 15.09 3.76
N VAL A 70 0.34 14.72 2.48
CA VAL A 70 -0.70 14.82 1.43
C VAL A 70 -1.89 13.99 1.85
N VAL A 71 -1.65 12.72 2.20
CA VAL A 71 -2.71 11.82 2.61
C VAL A 71 -3.33 12.26 3.92
N ASN A 72 -2.60 12.88 4.87
CA ASN A 72 -3.18 13.42 6.10
C ASN A 72 -3.91 14.74 5.93
N SER A 73 -3.63 15.50 4.87
CA SER A 73 -4.27 16.79 4.61
C SER A 73 -5.76 16.69 4.31
N TYR A 74 -6.28 15.53 3.88
CA TYR A 74 -7.71 15.29 3.62
C TYR A 74 -8.64 15.65 4.78
N LYS A 75 -8.13 15.66 6.01
CA LYS A 75 -8.87 16.09 7.20
C LYS A 75 -9.31 17.55 7.11
N TYR A 76 -8.55 18.35 6.38
CA TYR A 76 -8.67 19.80 6.32
C TYR A 76 -8.88 20.30 4.89
N VAL A 77 -8.75 19.42 3.89
CA VAL A 77 -8.65 19.81 2.48
C VAL A 77 -9.58 18.96 1.63
N LYS A 78 -10.33 19.63 0.74
CA LYS A 78 -11.18 18.96 -0.24
C LYS A 78 -10.35 18.03 -1.13
N ILE A 79 -10.87 16.83 -1.39
CA ILE A 79 -10.15 15.78 -2.12
C ILE A 79 -9.69 16.20 -3.51
N ASP A 80 -10.48 16.98 -4.25
CA ASP A 80 -10.10 17.38 -5.61
C ASP A 80 -8.83 18.26 -5.60
N LYS A 81 -8.61 19.04 -4.55
CA LYS A 81 -7.36 19.80 -4.38
C LYS A 81 -6.16 18.89 -4.09
N ILE A 82 -6.39 17.79 -3.36
CA ILE A 82 -5.36 16.78 -3.08
C ILE A 82 -4.98 16.06 -4.37
N GLU A 83 -5.97 15.67 -5.17
CA GLU A 83 -5.74 15.06 -6.48
C GLU A 83 -4.99 16.00 -7.42
N ASP A 84 -5.39 17.26 -7.52
CA ASP A 84 -4.69 18.29 -8.30
C ASP A 84 -3.23 18.48 -7.86
N PHE A 85 -2.94 18.22 -6.59
CA PHE A 85 -1.58 18.28 -6.06
C PHE A 85 -0.80 17.01 -6.39
N ILE A 86 -1.40 15.82 -6.24
CA ILE A 86 -0.78 14.54 -6.62
C ILE A 86 -0.49 14.52 -8.13
N ASP A 87 -1.43 14.97 -8.96
CA ASP A 87 -1.24 15.06 -10.42
C ASP A 87 -0.06 15.99 -10.73
N PHE A 88 0.02 17.15 -10.08
CA PHE A 88 1.15 18.05 -10.21
C PHE A 88 2.47 17.36 -9.81
N LEU A 89 2.54 16.69 -8.66
CA LEU A 89 3.75 15.99 -8.23
C LEU A 89 4.15 14.88 -9.22
N SER A 90 3.17 14.19 -9.80
CA SER A 90 3.39 13.13 -10.79
C SER A 90 4.03 13.65 -12.09
N THR A 91 3.83 14.92 -12.44
CA THR A 91 4.52 15.55 -13.59
C THR A 91 6.01 15.80 -13.34
N LYS A 92 6.46 15.76 -12.09
CA LYS A 92 7.82 16.11 -11.72
C LYS A 92 8.67 14.84 -11.69
N LYS A 93 9.65 14.73 -12.61
CA LYS A 93 10.56 13.57 -12.74
C LYS A 93 11.22 13.14 -11.42
N ARG A 94 11.46 14.11 -10.51
CA ARG A 94 12.04 13.91 -9.18
C ARG A 94 11.10 13.24 -8.17
N PHE A 95 9.90 12.83 -8.57
CA PHE A 95 8.88 12.30 -7.66
C PHE A 95 8.42 10.90 -8.05
N SER A 96 9.21 10.18 -8.86
CA SER A 96 8.97 8.76 -9.17
C SER A 96 8.89 7.89 -7.92
N TYR A 97 9.57 8.26 -6.82
CA TYR A 97 9.49 7.54 -5.54
C TYR A 97 8.18 7.78 -4.78
N LEU A 98 7.31 8.73 -5.16
CA LEU A 98 5.96 8.85 -4.55
C LEU A 98 5.15 7.57 -4.74
N PHE A 99 5.61 6.74 -5.66
CA PHE A 99 5.05 5.46 -5.98
C PHE A 99 5.84 4.31 -5.37
N SER A 100 6.73 4.58 -4.40
CA SER A 100 7.45 3.53 -3.68
C SER A 100 6.52 2.72 -2.80
N LYS A 101 6.93 1.49 -2.51
CA LYS A 101 6.28 0.59 -1.55
C LYS A 101 5.95 1.27 -0.22
N GLU A 102 6.86 2.07 0.33
CA GLU A 102 6.69 2.77 1.59
C GLU A 102 5.61 3.86 1.52
N ALA A 103 5.50 4.54 0.37
CA ALA A 103 4.48 5.54 0.13
C ALA A 103 3.08 4.89 0.08
N ILE A 104 2.94 3.80 -0.67
CA ILE A 104 1.70 3.00 -0.72
C ILE A 104 1.35 2.48 0.68
N ASN A 105 2.31 1.91 1.40
CA ASN A 105 2.12 1.44 2.77
C ASN A 105 1.67 2.56 3.71
N SER A 106 2.16 3.77 3.53
CA SER A 106 1.74 4.94 4.31
C SER A 106 0.30 5.34 3.99
N VAL A 107 -0.11 5.31 2.71
CA VAL A 107 -1.49 5.55 2.29
C VAL A 107 -2.42 4.50 2.87
N ILE A 108 -2.04 3.22 2.78
CA ILE A 108 -2.78 2.09 3.34
C ILE A 108 -2.85 2.24 4.88
N LYS A 109 -1.76 2.60 5.55
CA LYS A 109 -1.78 2.79 7.01
C LYS A 109 -2.70 3.95 7.44
N ILE A 110 -2.79 5.03 6.67
CA ILE A 110 -3.74 6.12 6.98
C ILE A 110 -5.18 5.73 6.63
N SER A 111 -5.36 4.87 5.61
CA SER A 111 -6.67 4.26 5.36
C SER A 111 -7.15 3.46 6.56
N VAL A 112 -6.20 2.90 7.34
CA VAL A 112 -6.20 2.46 8.76
C VAL A 112 -7.31 3.00 9.68
N ASP A 113 -7.63 4.25 9.46
CA ASP A 113 -8.44 5.00 10.39
C ASP A 113 -9.75 5.53 9.77
N ARG A 114 -9.95 5.58 8.43
CA ARG A 114 -10.95 6.48 7.78
C ARG A 114 -11.53 6.06 6.41
N GLU A 115 -12.43 6.91 5.89
CA GLU A 115 -13.26 6.77 4.68
C GLU A 115 -12.57 6.14 3.45
N THR A 116 -13.02 4.93 3.13
CA THR A 116 -12.57 4.03 2.06
C THR A 116 -12.50 4.68 0.67
N TYR A 117 -13.39 5.65 0.38
CA TYR A 117 -13.50 6.29 -0.94
C TYR A 117 -12.32 7.21 -1.28
N ILE A 118 -11.81 7.96 -0.30
CA ILE A 118 -10.72 8.92 -0.48
C ILE A 118 -9.42 8.19 -0.82
N VAL A 119 -9.17 7.10 -0.09
CA VAL A 119 -8.02 6.23 -0.26
C VAL A 119 -8.05 5.58 -1.64
N GLN A 120 -9.22 5.12 -2.11
CA GLN A 120 -9.38 4.56 -3.45
C GLN A 120 -8.99 5.55 -4.55
N ARG A 121 -9.45 6.81 -4.43
CA ARG A 121 -9.12 7.87 -5.40
C ARG A 121 -7.62 8.19 -5.40
N ILE A 122 -7.01 8.32 -4.22
CA ILE A 122 -5.57 8.55 -4.07
C ILE A 122 -4.76 7.36 -4.61
N LEU A 123 -5.09 6.14 -4.21
CA LEU A 123 -4.42 4.92 -4.70
C LEU A 123 -4.57 4.77 -6.21
N LYS A 124 -5.72 5.11 -6.80
CA LYS A 124 -5.90 5.07 -8.25
C LYS A 124 -4.93 6.00 -8.98
N LYS A 125 -4.67 7.18 -8.43
CA LYS A 125 -3.68 8.13 -8.97
C LYS A 125 -2.24 7.68 -8.71
N LEU A 126 -1.97 7.05 -7.56
CA LEU A 126 -0.63 6.59 -7.20
C LEU A 126 -0.23 5.27 -7.89
N ILE A 127 -1.17 4.36 -8.12
CA ILE A 127 -0.88 3.03 -8.65
C ILE A 127 -0.82 3.04 -10.18
N ARG A 128 -1.61 3.90 -10.85
CA ARG A 128 -1.65 3.94 -12.33
C ARG A 128 -0.28 4.15 -12.99
N PRO A 129 0.62 5.01 -12.46
CA PRO A 129 1.99 5.13 -12.98
C PRO A 129 2.86 3.88 -12.73
N ILE A 130 2.58 3.11 -11.67
CA ILE A 130 3.32 1.89 -11.32
C ILE A 130 2.90 0.72 -12.19
N ALA A 131 1.61 0.59 -12.49
CA ALA A 131 1.09 -0.50 -13.33
C ALA A 131 1.72 -0.53 -14.74
N THR A 132 2.23 0.61 -15.21
CA THR A 132 2.98 0.73 -16.48
C THR A 132 4.49 0.46 -16.35
N LEU A 133 5.02 0.34 -15.12
CA LEU A 133 6.43 0.08 -14.86
C LEU A 133 6.63 -1.41 -14.59
N LYS A 134 7.69 -1.99 -15.18
CA LYS A 134 8.14 -3.38 -14.93
C LYS A 134 8.43 -3.67 -13.44
N GLU A 135 8.53 -2.62 -12.62
CA GLU A 135 8.67 -2.65 -11.15
C GLU A 135 7.36 -3.01 -10.42
N PHE A 136 6.26 -3.19 -11.15
CA PHE A 136 5.00 -3.69 -10.58
C PHE A 136 5.10 -5.15 -10.14
N ASP A 137 6.00 -5.97 -10.67
CA ASP A 137 6.07 -7.39 -10.34
C ASP A 137 6.41 -7.64 -8.84
N GLU A 138 7.29 -6.83 -8.25
CA GLU A 138 7.61 -6.93 -6.82
C GLU A 138 6.54 -6.27 -5.92
N ASN A 139 5.84 -5.24 -6.43
CA ASN A 139 4.89 -4.42 -5.66
C ASN A 139 3.42 -4.91 -5.76
N GLY A 140 3.06 -5.50 -6.90
CA GLY A 140 1.77 -6.14 -7.16
C GLY A 140 1.58 -7.38 -6.30
N PHE A 141 2.66 -8.12 -6.06
CA PHE A 141 2.69 -9.17 -5.04
C PHE A 141 2.43 -8.62 -3.64
N LEU A 142 3.02 -7.47 -3.27
CA LEU A 142 2.76 -6.87 -1.96
C LEU A 142 1.31 -6.43 -1.81
N LEU A 143 0.70 -5.83 -2.82
CA LEU A 143 -0.71 -5.45 -2.79
C LEU A 143 -1.64 -6.66 -2.69
N THR A 144 -1.33 -7.78 -3.35
CA THR A 144 -2.09 -9.03 -3.22
C THR A 144 -1.82 -9.74 -1.89
N HIS A 145 -0.59 -9.65 -1.37
CA HIS A 145 -0.23 -10.08 -0.01
C HIS A 145 -0.88 -9.19 1.05
N TYR A 146 -1.11 -7.90 0.81
CA TYR A 146 -1.89 -7.01 1.67
C TYR A 146 -3.39 -7.30 1.56
N ALA A 147 -3.89 -7.63 0.36
CA ALA A 147 -5.28 -8.08 0.15
C ALA A 147 -5.57 -9.36 0.90
N ALA A 148 -4.67 -10.35 0.83
CA ALA A 148 -4.82 -11.62 1.51
C ALA A 148 -4.35 -11.59 2.99
N GLY A 149 -3.42 -10.70 3.33
CA GLY A 149 -2.73 -10.61 4.61
C GLY A 149 -3.32 -9.62 5.63
N ASN A 150 -4.39 -8.89 5.29
CA ASN A 150 -5.21 -8.12 6.25
C ASN A 150 -5.93 -8.99 7.31
N LEU A 151 -5.45 -10.21 7.53
CA LEU A 151 -5.89 -11.10 8.60
C LEU A 151 -4.76 -11.60 9.51
N PHE A 152 -3.48 -11.50 9.12
CA PHE A 152 -2.33 -11.86 9.96
C PHE A 152 -1.06 -11.20 9.40
N THR A 153 -0.75 -9.97 9.82
CA THR A 153 0.61 -9.46 9.68
C THR A 153 1.57 -10.41 10.39
N PHE A 154 2.40 -11.04 9.56
CA PHE A 154 3.74 -11.58 9.81
C PHE A 154 4.13 -11.96 11.24
N PHE A 155 4.51 -13.23 11.36
CA PHE A 155 5.24 -13.85 12.46
C PHE A 155 6.16 -12.87 13.22
N GLU A 156 6.02 -12.93 14.56
CA GLU A 156 6.94 -12.53 15.64
C GLU A 156 6.66 -11.29 16.49
N ASN A 157 5.80 -10.35 16.11
CA ASN A 157 5.45 -9.26 17.03
C ASN A 157 4.03 -9.42 17.60
N LYS A 158 3.99 -9.75 18.89
CA LYS A 158 2.81 -9.69 19.75
C LYS A 158 2.20 -8.28 19.66
N GLU A 159 1.13 -8.12 18.92
CA GLU A 159 -0.09 -7.44 19.37
C GLU A 159 -1.18 -7.48 18.29
N LEU A 160 -2.35 -7.95 18.71
CA LEU A 160 -3.62 -7.86 18.01
C LEU A 160 -3.99 -6.39 17.85
N GLU A 161 -4.17 -5.88 16.61
CA GLU A 161 -5.18 -4.84 16.30
C GLU A 161 -5.28 -4.38 14.83
N PHE A 162 -4.62 -4.99 13.84
CA PHE A 162 -4.75 -4.54 12.43
C PHE A 162 -5.75 -5.34 11.59
N ARG A 163 -6.99 -5.48 12.07
CA ARG A 163 -8.14 -5.82 11.20
C ARG A 163 -8.88 -4.53 10.87
N TYR A 164 -9.59 -4.54 9.73
CA TYR A 164 -10.37 -3.41 9.19
C TYR A 164 -9.44 -2.43 8.45
N LEU A 165 -9.45 -2.40 7.12
CA LEU A 165 -10.36 -1.48 6.44
C LEU A 165 -10.79 -1.82 5.02
N PHE A 166 -10.21 -2.84 4.43
CA PHE A 166 -10.71 -3.39 3.18
C PHE A 166 -10.93 -4.86 3.41
N SER A 167 -12.16 -5.36 3.16
CA SER A 167 -12.25 -6.77 2.83
C SER A 167 -11.32 -6.99 1.63
N SER A 168 -10.58 -8.09 1.64
CA SER A 168 -9.70 -8.50 0.55
C SER A 168 -10.33 -8.31 -0.84
N LYS A 169 -11.61 -8.67 -0.96
CA LYS A 169 -12.46 -8.41 -2.13
C LYS A 169 -12.48 -6.94 -2.58
N SER A 170 -12.61 -6.00 -1.67
CA SER A 170 -12.61 -4.56 -2.00
C SER A 170 -11.27 -4.12 -2.57
N LEU A 171 -10.16 -4.67 -2.07
CA LEU A 171 -8.84 -4.39 -2.64
C LEU A 171 -8.68 -5.01 -4.03
N TYR A 172 -9.09 -6.26 -4.24
CA TYR A 172 -9.05 -6.88 -5.57
C TYR A 172 -9.92 -6.14 -6.60
N LYS A 173 -11.09 -5.61 -6.19
CA LYS A 173 -11.89 -4.72 -7.06
C LYS A 173 -11.13 -3.47 -7.47
N ILE A 174 -10.40 -2.86 -6.55
CA ILE A 174 -9.57 -1.69 -6.85
C ILE A 174 -8.47 -2.08 -7.84
N LEU A 175 -7.77 -3.18 -7.60
CA LEU A 175 -6.70 -3.66 -8.49
C LEU A 175 -7.21 -3.93 -9.91
N LEU A 176 -8.35 -4.61 -10.07
CA LEU A 176 -8.97 -4.83 -11.38
C LEU A 176 -9.39 -3.52 -12.06
N ASN A 177 -9.94 -2.56 -11.31
CA ASN A 177 -10.27 -1.23 -11.85
C ASN A 177 -9.05 -0.40 -12.27
N LEU A 178 -7.85 -0.86 -11.93
CA LEU A 178 -6.57 -0.27 -12.31
C LEU A 178 -5.86 -1.08 -13.41
N ASP A 179 -6.57 -2.03 -14.03
CA ASP A 179 -6.05 -2.95 -15.04
C ASP A 179 -4.83 -3.74 -14.54
N VAL A 180 -4.76 -3.98 -13.22
CA VAL A 180 -3.71 -4.81 -12.61
C VAL A 180 -4.07 -6.29 -12.79
N GLU A 181 -3.13 -7.07 -13.30
CA GLU A 181 -3.26 -8.52 -13.40
C GLU A 181 -3.23 -9.16 -12.00
N ILE A 182 -4.33 -9.83 -11.63
CA ILE A 182 -4.55 -10.38 -10.28
C ILE A 182 -4.15 -11.86 -10.14
N ASP A 183 -3.60 -12.46 -11.20
CA ASP A 183 -3.12 -13.85 -11.23
C ASP A 183 -1.59 -13.94 -11.32
N LEU A 184 -0.89 -12.81 -11.23
CA LEU A 184 0.57 -12.81 -11.28
C LEU A 184 1.15 -13.52 -10.05
N PRO A 185 1.99 -14.54 -10.25
CA PRO A 185 2.71 -15.18 -9.17
C PRO A 185 3.82 -14.25 -8.65
N ASP A 186 4.23 -14.47 -7.42
CA ASP A 186 5.39 -13.79 -6.87
C ASP A 186 6.70 -14.30 -7.48
N GLN A 187 7.66 -13.41 -7.69
CA GLN A 187 8.93 -13.78 -8.32
C GLN A 187 9.79 -14.72 -7.47
N LYS A 188 9.60 -14.75 -6.14
CA LYS A 188 10.48 -15.47 -5.22
C LYS A 188 10.04 -16.91 -4.98
N TYR A 189 8.74 -17.14 -4.89
CA TYR A 189 8.15 -18.44 -4.53
C TYR A 189 7.11 -18.94 -5.53
N ASP A 190 6.83 -18.19 -6.61
CA ASP A 190 5.85 -18.54 -7.65
C ASP A 190 4.41 -18.69 -7.09
N VAL A 191 4.12 -18.05 -5.95
CA VAL A 191 2.84 -18.14 -5.24
C VAL A 191 1.87 -17.09 -5.80
N THR A 192 0.67 -17.52 -6.16
CA THR A 192 -0.38 -16.62 -6.68
C THR A 192 -1.26 -16.04 -5.57
N PRO A 193 -1.99 -14.94 -5.83
CA PRO A 193 -2.92 -14.34 -4.87
C PRO A 193 -4.00 -15.30 -4.38
N VAL A 194 -4.46 -16.23 -5.24
CA VAL A 194 -5.45 -17.24 -4.85
C VAL A 194 -4.85 -18.27 -3.90
N MET A 195 -3.58 -18.66 -4.05
CA MET A 195 -2.89 -19.55 -3.10
C MET A 195 -2.78 -18.93 -1.71
N ILE A 196 -2.36 -17.66 -1.64
CA ILE A 196 -2.24 -16.94 -0.36
C ILE A 196 -3.59 -16.78 0.32
N SER A 197 -4.59 -16.32 -0.44
CA SER A 197 -5.97 -16.13 0.06
C SER A 197 -6.55 -17.45 0.60
N SER A 198 -6.25 -18.56 -0.09
CA SER A 198 -6.66 -19.91 0.30
C SER A 198 -6.00 -20.34 1.61
N TYR A 199 -4.70 -20.07 1.78
CA TYR A 199 -3.95 -20.39 3.00
C TYR A 199 -4.42 -19.63 4.24
N PHE A 200 -4.88 -18.39 4.09
CA PHE A 200 -5.40 -17.62 5.23
C PHE A 200 -6.89 -17.84 5.50
N GLY A 201 -7.58 -18.66 4.69
CA GLY A 201 -9.00 -18.93 4.87
C GLY A 201 -9.89 -17.76 4.47
N ASP A 202 -9.44 -16.91 3.54
CA ASP A 202 -10.21 -15.76 3.05
C ASP A 202 -11.19 -16.16 1.94
N LEU A 203 -12.35 -16.65 2.38
CA LEU A 203 -13.40 -17.12 1.48
C LEU A 203 -13.87 -16.03 0.50
N GLU A 204 -13.90 -14.76 0.91
CA GLU A 204 -14.39 -13.67 0.07
C GLU A 204 -13.40 -13.34 -1.04
N ALA A 205 -12.09 -13.30 -0.72
CA ALA A 205 -11.01 -13.20 -1.70
C ALA A 205 -11.03 -14.35 -2.69
N VAL A 206 -11.04 -15.60 -2.20
CA VAL A 206 -11.00 -16.79 -3.06
C VAL A 206 -12.19 -16.79 -4.01
N SER A 207 -13.40 -16.57 -3.50
CA SER A 207 -14.60 -16.51 -4.34
C SER A 207 -14.50 -15.41 -5.40
N PHE A 208 -13.95 -14.23 -5.03
CA PHE A 208 -13.76 -13.13 -5.98
C PHE A 208 -12.74 -13.46 -7.07
N LEU A 209 -11.59 -14.04 -6.72
CA LEU A 209 -10.54 -14.41 -7.66
C LEU A 209 -11.03 -15.49 -8.64
N LEU A 210 -11.72 -16.52 -8.14
CA LEU A 210 -12.30 -17.57 -8.98
C LEU A 210 -13.36 -17.02 -9.95
N ASN A 211 -14.21 -16.10 -9.49
CA ASN A 211 -15.19 -15.43 -10.37
C ASN A 211 -14.53 -14.60 -11.49
N ASN A 212 -13.26 -14.19 -11.30
CA ASN A 212 -12.45 -13.50 -12.32
C ASN A 212 -11.53 -14.45 -13.09
N LYS A 213 -11.80 -15.76 -13.07
CA LYS A 213 -11.12 -16.80 -13.89
C LYS A 213 -9.61 -16.94 -13.64
N VAL A 214 -9.15 -16.62 -12.44
CA VAL A 214 -7.77 -16.86 -11.98
C VAL A 214 -7.46 -18.36 -11.99
N ASP A 215 -6.27 -18.75 -12.45
CA ASP A 215 -5.83 -20.15 -12.47
C ASP A 215 -5.42 -20.63 -11.07
N HIS A 216 -6.37 -21.27 -10.40
CA HIS A 216 -6.15 -21.86 -9.08
C HIS A 216 -5.48 -23.25 -9.11
N LYS A 217 -5.35 -23.86 -10.30
CA LYS A 217 -4.71 -25.17 -10.51
C LYS A 217 -3.24 -25.04 -10.89
N ARG A 218 -2.77 -23.82 -11.20
CA ARG A 218 -1.34 -23.52 -11.34
C ARG A 218 -0.58 -24.12 -10.17
N LYS A 219 0.51 -24.81 -10.49
CA LYS A 219 1.42 -25.36 -9.49
C LYS A 219 2.69 -24.55 -9.44
N ILE A 220 3.20 -24.38 -8.23
CA ILE A 220 4.52 -23.80 -8.00
C ILE A 220 5.58 -24.71 -8.61
N SER A 221 6.42 -24.13 -9.46
CA SER A 221 7.42 -24.87 -10.25
C SER A 221 8.72 -25.16 -9.49
N THR A 222 9.04 -24.37 -8.45
CA THR A 222 10.35 -24.39 -7.78
C THR A 222 10.24 -24.19 -6.25
N GLY A 223 11.35 -24.42 -5.54
CA GLY A 223 11.46 -24.07 -4.12
C GLY A 223 10.69 -24.98 -3.16
N PHE A 224 10.50 -24.49 -1.93
CA PHE A 224 9.93 -25.26 -0.82
C PHE A 224 8.44 -25.64 -1.04
N PHE A 225 7.71 -24.83 -1.81
CA PHE A 225 6.30 -25.04 -2.08
C PHE A 225 6.05 -25.73 -3.43
N LYS A 226 7.08 -26.36 -4.03
CA LYS A 226 6.95 -27.06 -5.32
C LYS A 226 5.76 -28.01 -5.34
N GLU A 227 5.04 -28.05 -6.46
CA GLU A 227 3.81 -28.81 -6.68
C GLU A 227 2.61 -28.36 -5.84
N MET A 228 2.72 -27.30 -5.04
CA MET A 228 1.55 -26.74 -4.34
C MET A 228 0.71 -25.89 -5.29
N ASP A 229 -0.60 -26.08 -5.20
CA ASP A 229 -1.66 -25.30 -5.84
C ASP A 229 -2.55 -24.65 -4.77
N ALA A 230 -3.56 -23.88 -5.17
CA ALA A 230 -4.42 -23.20 -4.20
C ALA A 230 -5.13 -24.15 -3.22
N LEU A 231 -5.52 -25.34 -3.69
CA LEU A 231 -6.18 -26.35 -2.87
C LEU A 231 -5.24 -26.86 -1.76
N LYS A 232 -3.98 -27.17 -2.11
CA LYS A 232 -2.95 -27.58 -1.14
C LYS A 232 -2.63 -26.48 -0.14
N PHE A 233 -2.64 -25.21 -0.55
CA PHE A 233 -2.51 -24.08 0.38
C PHE A 233 -3.71 -23.99 1.34
N ALA A 234 -4.95 -24.18 0.87
CA ALA A 234 -6.14 -24.22 1.72
C ALA A 234 -6.07 -25.35 2.77
N LEU A 235 -5.68 -26.55 2.35
CA LEU A 235 -5.53 -27.71 3.22
C LEU A 235 -4.45 -27.47 4.29
N LYS A 236 -3.31 -26.89 3.90
CA LYS A 236 -2.23 -26.53 4.83
C LYS A 236 -2.70 -25.48 5.85
N GLY A 237 -3.36 -24.40 5.40
CA GLY A 237 -3.89 -23.37 6.29
C GLY A 237 -4.93 -23.90 7.28
N LYS A 238 -5.82 -24.80 6.83
CA LYS A 238 -6.77 -25.51 7.69
C LYS A 238 -6.03 -26.33 8.74
N ALA A 239 -5.06 -27.17 8.36
CA ALA A 239 -4.30 -28.01 9.29
C ALA A 239 -3.57 -27.17 10.35
N GLU A 240 -2.99 -26.02 9.97
CA GLU A 240 -2.36 -25.10 10.92
C GLU A 240 -3.38 -24.48 11.90
N LEU A 241 -4.57 -24.10 11.42
CA LEU A 241 -5.66 -23.63 12.28
C LEU A 241 -6.09 -24.71 13.28
N GLU A 242 -6.22 -25.96 12.83
CA GLU A 242 -6.57 -27.12 13.65
C GLU A 242 -5.51 -27.42 14.72
N SER A 243 -4.22 -27.31 14.39
CA SER A 243 -3.13 -27.48 15.35
C SER A 243 -3.15 -26.46 16.50
N LYS A 244 -3.75 -25.28 16.26
CA LYS A 244 -3.87 -24.19 17.24
C LYS A 244 -5.15 -24.28 18.08
N LYS A 245 -6.07 -25.21 17.79
CA LYS A 245 -7.37 -25.36 18.47
C LYS A 245 -7.24 -25.38 20.00
N ASN A 246 -6.27 -26.14 20.52
CA ASN A 246 -6.08 -26.34 21.96
C ASN A 246 -5.35 -25.18 22.66
N LYS A 247 -4.86 -24.18 21.92
CA LYS A 247 -4.11 -23.02 22.45
C LYS A 247 -4.96 -21.75 22.55
N LEU A 248 -6.21 -21.79 22.10
CA LEU A 248 -7.09 -20.62 22.10
C LEU A 248 -7.90 -20.57 23.40
N TYR A 249 -7.81 -19.46 24.15
CA TYR A 249 -8.59 -19.19 25.37
C TYR A 249 -10.10 -19.10 25.09
N PHE A 250 -10.96 -19.06 26.13
CA PHE A 250 -12.43 -19.24 26.13
C PHE A 250 -13.26 -18.68 24.93
N ASP A 251 -12.89 -17.58 24.27
CA ASP A 251 -13.55 -17.07 23.03
C ASP A 251 -13.08 -17.74 21.72
N GLY A 252 -12.10 -18.62 21.85
CA GLY A 252 -11.39 -19.30 20.78
C GLY A 252 -12.23 -20.31 20.02
N GLU A 253 -13.18 -20.96 20.69
CA GLU A 253 -13.96 -22.03 20.07
C GLU A 253 -14.91 -21.49 19.00
N TYR A 254 -15.59 -20.38 19.26
CA TYR A 254 -16.45 -19.73 18.27
C TYR A 254 -15.64 -19.21 17.07
N PHE A 255 -14.53 -18.52 17.34
CA PHE A 255 -13.63 -18.03 16.29
C PHE A 255 -13.07 -19.19 15.45
N TYR A 256 -12.66 -20.27 16.09
CA TYR A 256 -12.18 -21.49 15.44
C TYR A 256 -13.25 -22.10 14.52
N ARG A 257 -14.44 -22.39 15.07
CA ARG A 257 -15.55 -22.99 14.30
C ARG A 257 -15.92 -22.15 13.07
N ARG A 258 -15.92 -20.81 13.20
CA ARG A 258 -16.20 -19.90 12.08
C ARG A 258 -15.13 -19.99 10.98
N ASN A 259 -13.85 -20.06 11.33
CA ASN A 259 -12.78 -20.11 10.33
C ASN A 259 -12.65 -21.50 9.68
N VAL A 260 -12.84 -22.59 10.44
CA VAL A 260 -12.87 -23.95 9.87
C VAL A 260 -13.91 -24.04 8.75
N LYS A 261 -15.13 -23.52 8.98
CA LYS A 261 -16.18 -23.46 7.95
C LYS A 261 -15.78 -22.66 6.70
N LYS A 262 -14.94 -21.63 6.84
CA LYS A 262 -14.43 -20.89 5.67
C LYS A 262 -13.48 -21.76 4.86
N TYR A 263 -12.54 -22.46 5.52
CA TYR A 263 -11.64 -23.39 4.82
C TYR A 263 -12.39 -24.50 4.12
N GLU A 264 -13.41 -25.10 4.75
CA GLU A 264 -14.24 -26.14 4.14
C GLU A 264 -14.89 -25.66 2.84
N ARG A 265 -15.44 -24.44 2.84
CA ARG A 265 -16.02 -23.83 1.63
C ARG A 265 -14.97 -23.51 0.57
N ILE A 266 -13.80 -23.01 0.97
CA ILE A 266 -12.69 -22.75 0.05
C ILE A 266 -12.24 -24.06 -0.62
N ILE A 267 -12.06 -25.12 0.15
CA ILE A 267 -11.69 -26.45 -0.36
C ILE A 267 -12.76 -26.95 -1.34
N GLU A 268 -14.04 -26.82 -1.00
CA GLU A 268 -15.14 -27.19 -1.90
C GLU A 268 -15.08 -26.41 -3.22
N LEU A 269 -14.84 -25.09 -3.17
CA LEU A 269 -14.73 -24.24 -4.36
C LEU A 269 -13.54 -24.64 -5.25
N LEU A 270 -12.40 -24.94 -4.64
CA LEU A 270 -11.15 -25.28 -5.35
C LEU A 270 -11.10 -26.72 -5.84
N SER A 271 -11.98 -27.60 -5.35
CA SER A 271 -12.05 -29.00 -5.76
C SER A 271 -12.97 -29.24 -6.95
N LYS A 272 -13.74 -28.22 -7.39
CA LYS A 272 -14.63 -28.34 -8.55
C LYS A 272 -13.81 -28.33 -9.84
N GLU A 273 -14.14 -29.26 -10.74
CA GLU A 273 -13.41 -29.50 -12.00
C GLU A 273 -13.57 -28.38 -13.02
#